data_AF-A0A7X1A7H9-F1
#
_entry.id   AF-A0A7X1A7H9-F1
#
_cell.length_a   1.000
_cell.length_b   1.000
_cell.length_c   1.000
_cell.angle_alpha   90.00
_cell.angle_beta   90.00
_cell.angle_gamma   90.00
#
_symmetry.space_group_name_H-M   'P 1'
#
loop_
_entity.id
_entity.type
_entity.pdbx_description
1 polymer ?
#
loop_
_entity_poly.entity_id
_entity_poly.type
_entity_poly.pdbx_seq_one_letter_code
_entity_poly.pdbx_strand_id
1 'polypeptide(L)'
;MAENKGINSGGFIEISRQLHELEVVDIFADLAIKFNEESFGNYILYYVLYEKRWITEELGNLVIPTQLIARRVRKNGVRRIGLVCDCTWDIDNGVGVRIENEKVEEVDYQDIVL
;
A
#
# COMPACT_ATOMS: atom_id res chain seq x y z
N MET A 1 13.08 26.58 6.69
CA MET A 1 12.72 26.31 5.27
C MET A 1 13.93 25.74 4.54
N ALA A 2 13.73 24.91 3.51
CA ALA A 2 14.81 24.27 2.74
C ALA A 2 15.84 25.28 2.17
N GLU A 3 15.40 26.51 1.91
CA GLU A 3 16.23 27.63 1.48
C GLU A 3 17.35 28.00 2.48
N ASN A 4 17.10 27.88 3.80
CA ASN A 4 18.13 28.14 4.82
C ASN A 4 19.24 27.08 4.84
N LYS A 5 19.07 25.99 4.08
CA LYS A 5 20.08 24.94 3.86
C LYS A 5 20.67 24.98 2.44
N GLY A 6 20.40 26.03 1.66
CA GLY A 6 20.92 26.18 0.29
C GLY A 6 20.22 25.30 -0.76
N ILE A 7 19.07 24.70 -0.42
CA ILE A 7 18.30 23.88 -1.36
C ILE A 7 17.31 24.78 -2.08
N ASN A 8 17.50 24.98 -3.38
CA ASN A 8 16.57 25.70 -4.24
C ASN A 8 15.34 24.84 -4.61
N SER A 9 14.32 25.43 -5.23
CA SER A 9 13.08 24.74 -5.60
C SER A 9 13.30 23.52 -6.48
N GLY A 10 14.21 23.58 -7.45
CA GLY A 10 14.56 22.45 -8.31
C GLY A 10 15.21 21.30 -7.52
N GLY A 11 16.15 21.61 -6.63
CA GLY A 11 16.79 20.64 -5.74
C GLY A 11 15.82 20.03 -4.75
N PHE A 12 14.85 20.80 -4.25
CA PHE A 12 13.80 20.29 -3.36
C PHE A 12 12.92 19.25 -4.07
N ILE A 13 12.54 19.51 -5.32
CA ILE A 13 11.75 18.57 -6.14
C ILE A 13 12.55 17.28 -6.39
N GLU A 14 13.81 17.40 -6.75
CA GLU A 14 14.67 16.25 -7.02
C GLU A 14 14.88 15.37 -5.79
N ILE A 15 15.18 15.99 -4.64
CA ILE A 15 15.29 15.26 -3.36
C ILE A 15 13.95 14.60 -3.00
N SER A 16 12.83 15.28 -3.22
CA SER A 16 11.50 14.71 -2.94
C SER A 16 11.22 13.49 -3.81
N ARG A 17 11.63 13.51 -5.09
CA ARG A 17 11.52 12.35 -5.99
C ARG A 17 12.42 11.20 -5.57
N GLN A 18 13.66 11.48 -5.18
CA GLN A 18 14.56 10.44 -4.67
C GLN A 18 14.03 9.83 -3.38
N LEU A 19 13.45 10.63 -2.48
CA LEU A 19 12.77 10.13 -1.28
C LEU A 19 11.53 9.30 -1.62
N HIS A 20 10.80 9.63 -2.69
CA HIS A 20 9.69 8.82 -3.18
C HIS A 20 10.14 7.48 -3.76
N GLU A 21 11.22 7.45 -4.53
CA GLU A 21 11.82 6.21 -5.01
C GLU A 21 12.32 5.30 -3.88
N LEU A 22 12.68 5.89 -2.74
CA LEU A 22 13.06 5.19 -1.51
C LEU A 22 11.87 4.89 -0.58
N GLU A 23 10.63 5.17 -1.02
CA GLU A 23 9.38 4.98 -0.25
C GLU A 23 9.31 5.77 1.08
N VAL A 24 10.09 6.86 1.20
CA VAL A 24 10.15 7.72 2.40
C VAL A 24 9.08 8.83 2.37
N VAL A 25 8.69 9.29 1.18
CA VAL A 25 7.69 10.36 0.96
C VAL A 25 6.85 10.00 -0.27
N ASP A 26 5.54 10.19 -0.23
CA ASP A 26 4.72 10.06 -1.44
C ASP A 26 4.42 11.41 -2.09
N ILE A 27 4.35 11.42 -3.41
CA ILE A 27 4.06 12.62 -4.20
C ILE A 27 2.70 12.41 -4.87
N PHE A 28 1.68 13.08 -4.33
CA PHE A 28 0.33 13.07 -4.89
C PHE A 28 -0.04 14.48 -5.35
N ALA A 29 -0.45 14.62 -6.62
CA ALA A 29 -0.84 15.89 -7.22
C ALA A 29 0.19 17.03 -7.02
N ASP A 30 1.47 16.74 -7.25
CA ASP A 30 2.61 17.67 -7.12
C ASP A 30 2.85 18.23 -5.69
N LEU A 31 2.28 17.60 -4.67
CA LEU A 31 2.51 17.92 -3.26
C LEU A 31 3.26 16.78 -2.57
N ALA A 32 4.34 17.12 -1.88
CA ALA A 32 5.08 16.19 -1.03
C ALA A 32 4.31 15.97 0.28
N ILE A 33 3.78 14.77 0.49
CA ILE A 33 3.01 14.43 1.70
C ILE A 33 3.91 13.63 2.63
N LYS A 34 4.11 14.14 3.86
CA LYS A 34 4.89 13.45 4.87
C LYS A 34 4.10 12.27 5.42
N PHE A 35 4.56 11.05 5.15
CA PHE A 35 4.02 9.85 5.78
C PHE A 35 4.48 9.85 7.23
N ASN A 36 3.59 10.24 8.12
CA ASN A 36 3.66 9.73 9.47
C ASN A 36 2.25 9.27 9.86
N GLU A 37 2.17 7.95 10.09
CA GLU A 37 1.11 7.14 10.70
C GLU A 37 0.05 6.46 9.83
N GLU A 38 -0.29 6.89 8.61
CA GLU A 38 -1.22 6.12 7.75
C GLU A 38 -0.84 6.17 6.27
N SER A 39 -0.52 5.01 5.69
CA SER A 39 -0.17 4.90 4.27
C SER A 39 -1.38 5.19 3.37
N PHE A 40 -1.20 5.76 2.17
CA PHE A 40 -2.31 5.88 1.20
C PHE A 40 -2.97 4.52 0.90
N GLY A 41 -2.17 3.44 0.91
CA GLY A 41 -2.68 2.08 0.85
C GLY A 41 -3.60 1.75 2.03
N ASN A 42 -3.23 2.13 3.26
CA ASN A 42 -4.04 1.94 4.46
C ASN A 42 -5.31 2.78 4.41
N TYR A 43 -5.26 4.02 3.89
CA TYR A 43 -6.45 4.84 3.68
C TYR A 43 -7.42 4.19 2.68
N ILE A 44 -6.92 3.66 1.55
CA ILE A 44 -7.75 2.93 0.59
C ILE A 44 -8.35 1.70 1.25
N LEU A 45 -7.56 0.92 1.99
CA LEU A 45 -8.06 -0.24 2.73
C LEU A 45 -9.15 0.18 3.72
N TYR A 46 -8.90 1.18 4.57
CA TYR A 46 -9.89 1.68 5.52
C TYR A 46 -11.19 2.12 4.82
N TYR A 47 -11.07 2.93 3.77
CA TYR A 47 -12.21 3.47 3.04
C TYR A 47 -13.04 2.36 2.36
N VAL A 48 -12.39 1.43 1.69
CA VAL A 48 -13.09 0.35 0.97
C VAL A 48 -13.75 -0.63 1.95
N LEU A 49 -13.06 -0.97 3.03
CA LEU A 49 -13.51 -2.02 3.94
C LEU A 49 -14.53 -1.50 4.96
N TYR A 50 -14.25 -0.38 5.60
CA TYR A 50 -15.06 0.13 6.71
C TYR A 50 -16.07 1.19 6.25
N GLU A 51 -15.65 2.21 5.49
CA GLU A 51 -16.58 3.26 5.02
C GLU A 51 -17.57 2.73 3.97
N LYS A 52 -17.10 1.89 3.03
CA LYS A 52 -17.96 1.28 2.01
C LYS A 52 -18.59 -0.05 2.42
N ARG A 53 -18.20 -0.63 3.57
CA ARG A 53 -18.72 -1.89 4.11
C ARG A 53 -18.67 -3.06 3.12
N TRP A 54 -17.58 -3.19 2.36
CA TRP A 54 -17.42 -4.28 1.40
C TRP A 54 -17.13 -5.63 2.05
N ILE A 55 -16.70 -5.61 3.32
CA ILE A 55 -16.56 -6.80 4.15
C ILE A 55 -17.77 -6.91 5.08
N THR A 56 -18.33 -8.11 5.22
CA THR A 56 -19.37 -8.41 6.20
C THR A 56 -18.78 -8.34 7.62
N GLU A 57 -19.59 -8.00 8.62
CA GLU A 57 -19.13 -7.97 10.03
C GLU A 57 -18.47 -9.30 10.45
N GLU A 58 -18.99 -10.43 9.99
CA GLU A 58 -18.39 -11.75 10.23
C GLU A 58 -16.97 -11.86 9.67
N LEU A 59 -16.72 -11.44 8.43
CA LEU A 59 -15.37 -11.45 7.86
C LEU A 59 -14.44 -10.43 8.54
N GLY A 60 -14.95 -9.26 8.92
CA GLY A 60 -14.18 -8.23 9.61
C GLY A 60 -13.68 -8.66 11.00
N ASN A 61 -14.37 -9.63 11.63
CA ASN A 61 -13.94 -10.24 12.89
C ASN A 61 -12.94 -11.40 12.70
N LEU A 62 -12.78 -11.85 11.46
CA LEU A 62 -11.97 -13.02 11.10
C LEU A 62 -10.62 -12.59 10.51
N VAL A 63 -10.62 -11.56 9.65
CA VAL A 63 -9.45 -11.09 8.92
C VAL A 63 -9.32 -9.59 9.05
N ILE A 64 -8.13 -9.12 9.42
CA ILE A 64 -7.79 -7.71 9.57
C ILE A 64 -6.77 -7.36 8.50
N PRO A 65 -7.14 -6.58 7.48
CA PRO A 65 -6.19 -6.19 6.44
C PRO A 65 -5.11 -5.27 7.00
N THR A 66 -3.85 -5.65 6.79
CA THR A 66 -2.68 -4.98 7.37
C THR A 66 -1.83 -4.28 6.30
N GLN A 67 -1.76 -4.83 5.09
CA GLN A 67 -0.93 -4.28 4.04
C GLN A 67 -1.57 -4.39 2.65
N LEU A 68 -1.44 -3.32 1.88
CA LEU A 68 -1.72 -3.30 0.45
C LEU A 68 -0.41 -3.06 -0.31
N ILE A 69 -0.06 -3.98 -1.20
CA ILE A 69 1.16 -3.91 -2.00
C ILE A 69 0.75 -3.78 -3.47
N ALA A 70 0.99 -2.63 -4.08
CA ALA A 70 0.77 -2.41 -5.50
C ALA A 70 2.13 -2.40 -6.22
N ARG A 71 2.32 -3.28 -7.22
CA ARG A 71 3.58 -3.30 -7.97
C ARG A 71 3.42 -2.69 -9.35
N ARG A 72 4.43 -1.91 -9.76
CA ARG A 72 4.49 -1.33 -11.11
C ARG A 72 4.37 -2.44 -12.15
N VAL A 73 3.51 -2.21 -13.15
CA VAL A 73 3.30 -3.12 -14.28
C VAL A 73 4.62 -3.39 -14.99
N ARG A 74 4.99 -4.66 -15.09
CA ARG A 74 6.20 -5.11 -15.80
C ARG A 74 5.94 -5.19 -17.30
N LYS A 75 6.98 -5.49 -18.10
CA LYS A 75 6.89 -5.60 -19.57
C LYS A 75 5.82 -6.59 -20.08
N ASN A 76 5.38 -7.53 -19.25
CA ASN A 76 4.31 -8.48 -19.58
C ASN A 76 2.90 -7.87 -19.50
N GLY A 77 2.75 -6.63 -19.03
CA GLY A 77 1.47 -5.93 -18.96
C GLY A 77 0.57 -6.36 -17.80
N VAL A 78 1.01 -7.29 -16.95
CA VAL A 78 0.20 -7.83 -15.85
C VAL A 78 0.16 -6.83 -14.70
N ARG A 79 -1.05 -6.44 -14.29
CA ARG A 79 -1.28 -5.65 -13.07
C ARG A 79 -1.33 -6.58 -11.87
N ARG A 80 -0.53 -6.30 -10.84
CA ARG A 80 -0.47 -7.10 -9.61
C ARG A 80 -0.72 -6.27 -8.37
N ILE A 81 -1.57 -6.82 -7.52
CA ILE A 81 -1.83 -6.32 -6.17
C ILE A 81 -1.68 -7.48 -5.20
N GLY A 82 -0.98 -7.26 -4.09
CA GLY A 82 -0.98 -8.12 -2.93
C GLY A 82 -1.79 -7.50 -1.80
N LEU A 83 -2.62 -8.31 -1.16
CA LEU A 83 -3.29 -7.97 0.08
C LEU A 83 -2.76 -8.90 1.17
N VAL A 84 -2.33 -8.33 2.29
CA VAL A 84 -1.87 -9.07 3.46
C VAL A 84 -2.84 -8.77 4.59
N CYS A 85 -3.28 -9.82 5.28
CA CYS A 85 -4.19 -9.72 6.39
C CYS A 85 -3.65 -10.54 7.57
N ASP A 86 -3.87 -10.04 8.78
CA ASP A 86 -3.82 -10.88 9.97
C ASP A 86 -5.15 -11.64 10.10
N CYS A 87 -5.15 -12.79 10.76
CA CYS A 87 -6.36 -13.56 10.97
C CYS A 87 -6.46 -14.09 12.39
N THR A 88 -7.68 -14.31 12.86
CA THR A 88 -7.92 -14.73 14.26
C THR A 88 -7.71 -16.22 14.50
N TRP A 89 -7.60 -17.03 13.43
CA TRP A 89 -7.43 -18.48 13.52
C TRP A 89 -5.98 -18.94 13.34
N ASP A 90 -5.09 -18.09 12.82
CA ASP A 90 -3.67 -18.38 12.62
C ASP A 90 -2.85 -17.09 12.79
N ILE A 91 -2.67 -16.72 14.06
CA ILE A 91 -2.07 -15.44 14.48
C ILE A 91 -0.60 -15.28 14.06
N ASP A 92 0.08 -16.40 13.76
CA ASP A 92 1.49 -16.38 13.40
C ASP A 92 1.69 -16.19 11.89
N ASN A 93 0.75 -16.66 11.06
CA ASN A 93 0.93 -16.71 9.61
C ASN A 93 0.00 -15.83 8.79
N GLY A 94 -1.17 -15.43 9.31
CA GLY A 94 -2.13 -14.58 8.59
C GLY A 94 -2.60 -15.14 7.25
N VAL A 95 -3.02 -14.26 6.33
CA VAL A 95 -3.45 -14.59 4.97
C VAL A 95 -2.86 -13.60 3.97
N GLY A 96 -2.26 -14.11 2.89
CA GLY A 96 -1.86 -13.34 1.73
C GLY A 96 -2.78 -13.63 0.54
N VAL A 97 -3.16 -12.60 -0.22
CA VAL A 97 -3.95 -12.72 -1.46
C VAL A 97 -3.24 -12.00 -2.59
N ARG A 98 -2.89 -12.73 -3.66
CA ARG A 98 -2.40 -12.13 -4.92
C ARG A 98 -3.54 -11.99 -5.91
N ILE A 99 -3.65 -10.77 -6.45
CA ILE A 99 -4.62 -10.42 -7.47
C ILE A 99 -3.85 -10.04 -8.74
N GLU A 100 -4.16 -10.71 -9.85
CA GLU A 100 -3.69 -10.32 -11.19
C GLU A 100 -4.88 -9.94 -12.06
N ASN A 101 -4.79 -8.79 -12.76
CA ASN A 101 -5.83 -8.33 -13.68
C ASN A 101 -7.26 -8.46 -13.06
N GLU A 102 -7.39 -7.94 -11.84
CA GLU A 102 -8.65 -7.89 -11.08
C GLU A 102 -9.23 -9.28 -10.71
N LYS A 103 -8.43 -10.35 -10.79
CA LYS A 103 -8.80 -11.70 -10.37
C LYS A 103 -7.87 -12.22 -9.29
N VAL A 104 -8.43 -12.95 -8.33
CA VAL A 104 -7.65 -13.66 -7.31
C VAL A 104 -6.95 -14.84 -7.98
N GLU A 105 -5.62 -14.82 -7.98
CA GLU A 105 -4.79 -15.86 -8.56
C GLU A 105 -4.11 -16.74 -7.50
N GLU A 106 -3.89 -16.20 -6.29
CA GLU A 106 -3.26 -16.93 -5.19
C GLU A 106 -3.87 -16.52 -3.86
N VAL A 107 -4.11 -17.49 -2.99
CA VAL A 107 -4.40 -17.31 -1.57
C VAL A 107 -3.51 -18.28 -0.82
N ASP A 108 -2.64 -17.75 0.01
CA ASP A 108 -1.70 -18.52 0.83
C ASP A 108 -1.61 -17.87 2.23
N TYR A 109 -0.68 -18.34 3.05
CA TYR A 109 -0.18 -17.55 4.18
C TYR A 109 0.38 -16.20 3.70
N GLN A 110 0.82 -15.33 4.61
CA GLN A 110 1.36 -14.01 4.23
C GLN A 110 2.59 -14.07 3.27
N ASP A 111 3.09 -15.26 2.92
CA ASP A 111 4.14 -15.52 1.94
C ASP A 111 3.62 -15.55 0.48
N ILE A 112 3.07 -14.44 0.00
CA ILE A 112 2.66 -14.28 -1.40
C ILE A 112 3.75 -13.60 -2.24
N VAL A 113 3.99 -14.12 -3.45
CA VAL A 113 5.01 -13.58 -4.38
C VAL A 113 4.38 -12.70 -5.45
N LEU A 114 4.77 -11.42 -5.52
CA LEU A 114 4.31 -10.45 -6.54
C LEU A 114 5.27 -10.34 -7.74
#